data_AF-A0A3C1KDW0-F1
#
_entry.id   AF-A0A3C1KDW0-F1
#
_cell.length_a   1.000
_cell.length_b   1.000
_cell.length_c   1.000
_cell.angle_alpha   90.00
_cell.angle_beta   90.00
_cell.angle_gamma   90.00
#
_symmetry.space_group_name_H-M   'P 1'
#
loop_
_entity.id
_entity.type
_entity.pdbx_description
1 polymer ?
#
loop_
_entity_poly.entity_id
_entity_poly.type
_entity_poly.pdbx_seq_one_letter_code
_entity_poly.pdbx_strand_id
1 'polypeptide(L)' 'LKGLSMELGGKSPAIVFADADLDAAIDATIFGVFSLNGERCTAGSRILV' A
#
# COMPACT_ATOMS: atom_id res chain seq x y z
N LEU A 1 -25.50 24.68 6.69
CA LEU A 1 -24.37 24.21 5.85
C LEU A 1 -24.34 22.69 5.87
N LYS A 2 -23.93 22.01 4.79
CA LYS A 2 -23.79 20.53 4.75
C LYS A 2 -22.36 20.14 5.11
N GLY A 3 -22.18 19.12 5.95
CA GLY A 3 -20.88 18.50 6.19
C GLY A 3 -20.54 17.52 5.08
N LEU A 4 -19.27 17.48 4.67
CA LEU A 4 -18.77 16.53 3.67
C LEU A 4 -17.51 15.84 4.20
N SER A 5 -17.32 14.59 3.77
CA SER A 5 -16.10 13.79 3.92
C SER A 5 -15.81 13.11 2.59
N MET A 6 -14.54 13.00 2.20
CA MET A 6 -14.11 12.49 0.90
C MET A 6 -12.82 11.69 1.02
N GLU A 7 -12.77 10.54 0.33
CA GLU A 7 -11.58 9.71 0.14
C GLU A 7 -11.25 9.72 -1.36
N LEU A 8 -10.16 10.39 -1.73
CA LEU A 8 -9.87 10.80 -3.12
C LEU A 8 -8.75 9.99 -3.79
N GLY A 9 -8.48 8.80 -3.27
CA GLY A 9 -7.43 7.90 -3.76
C GLY A 9 -6.10 8.06 -3.02
N GLY A 10 -5.16 7.17 -3.34
CA GLY A 10 -3.87 7.09 -2.65
C GLY A 10 -2.75 6.60 -3.56
N LYS A 11 -1.53 6.82 -3.09
CA LYS A 11 -0.29 6.30 -3.68
C LYS A 11 0.57 5.72 -2.56
N SER A 12 0.03 4.77 -1.82
CA SER A 12 0.61 4.31 -0.55
C SER A 12 2.02 3.72 -0.74
N PRO A 13 2.99 4.11 0.11
CA PRO A 13 4.30 3.47 0.15
C PRO A 13 4.31 2.22 1.03
N ALA A 14 5.12 1.25 0.66
CA ALA A 14 5.62 0.18 1.51
C ALA A 14 7.11 0.42 1.75
N ILE A 15 7.51 0.58 3.02
CA ILE A 15 8.89 0.90 3.41
C ILE A 15 9.49 -0.34 4.08
N VAL A 16 10.57 -0.86 3.52
CA VAL A 16 11.29 -2.05 4.01
C VAL A 16 12.63 -1.57 4.55
N PHE A 17 12.84 -1.67 5.86
CA PHE A 17 14.10 -1.28 6.49
C PHE A 17 15.14 -2.41 6.39
N ALA A 18 16.41 -2.08 6.63
CA ALA A 18 17.54 -3.02 6.53
C ALA A 18 17.45 -4.23 7.49
N ASP A 19 16.67 -4.11 8.57
CA ASP A 19 16.45 -5.16 9.57
C ASP A 19 15.09 -5.87 9.41
N ALA A 20 14.35 -5.58 8.35
CA ALA A 20 13.07 -6.22 8.08
C ALA A 20 13.25 -7.71 7.73
N ASP A 21 12.29 -8.52 8.16
CA ASP A 21 12.11 -9.87 7.63
C ASP A 21 11.71 -9.76 6.15
N LEU A 22 12.66 -10.11 5.26
CA LEU A 22 12.51 -9.89 3.83
C LEU A 22 11.46 -10.81 3.21
N ASP A 23 11.35 -12.06 3.67
CA ASP A 23 10.37 -13.01 3.13
C ASP A 23 8.96 -12.55 3.47
N ALA A 24 8.74 -12.13 4.72
CA ALA A 24 7.46 -11.55 5.14
C ALA A 24 7.14 -10.23 4.40
N ALA A 25 8.14 -9.38 4.15
CA ALA A 25 7.96 -8.13 3.41
C ALA A 25 7.57 -8.37 1.94
N ILE A 26 8.16 -9.37 1.29
CA ILE A 26 7.82 -9.77 -0.09
C ILE A 26 6.36 -10.24 -0.15
N ASP A 27 5.96 -11.17 0.73
CA ASP A 27 4.59 -11.68 0.74
C ASP A 27 3.55 -10.56 0.97
N ALA A 28 3.82 -9.70 1.95
CA ALA A 28 2.95 -8.57 2.28
C ALA A 28 2.84 -7.56 1.13
N THR A 29 3.96 -7.23 0.46
CA THR A 29 3.96 -6.24 -0.63
C THR A 29 3.31 -6.77 -1.90
N ILE A 30 3.52 -8.04 -2.25
CA ILE A 30 2.85 -8.69 -3.39
C ILE A 30 1.34 -8.67 -3.18
N PHE A 31 0.87 -9.09 -2.01
CA PHE A 31 -0.56 -9.04 -1.69
C PHE A 31 -1.09 -7.60 -1.69
N GLY A 32 -0.35 -6.69 -1.05
CA GLY A 32 -0.74 -5.28 -0.90
C GLY A 32 -0.86 -4.52 -2.22
N VAL A 33 -0.12 -4.90 -3.26
CA VAL A 33 -0.17 -4.23 -4.57
C VAL A 33 -1.07 -4.94 -5.59
N PHE A 34 -1.14 -6.28 -5.57
CA PHE A 34 -1.89 -7.04 -6.57
C PHE A 34 -3.26 -7.55 -6.11
N SER A 35 -3.60 -7.41 -4.82
CA SER A 35 -4.98 -7.64 -4.37
C SER A 35 -5.95 -6.73 -5.12
N LEU A 36 -7.11 -7.27 -5.51
CA LEU A 36 -8.13 -6.57 -6.29
C LEU A 36 -7.55 -5.95 -7.59
N ASN A 37 -6.60 -6.64 -8.25
CA ASN A 37 -5.90 -6.16 -9.44
C ASN A 37 -5.19 -4.81 -9.24
N GLY A 38 -4.87 -4.44 -8.00
CA GLY A 38 -4.29 -3.13 -7.65
C GLY A 38 -5.27 -1.96 -7.65
N GLU A 39 -6.57 -2.21 -7.89
CA GLU A 39 -7.64 -1.19 -7.88
C GLU A 39 -8.13 -0.91 -6.46
N ARG A 40 -7.18 -0.68 -5.55
CA ARG A 40 -7.43 -0.37 -4.13
C ARG A 40 -6.77 0.96 -3.79
N CYS A 41 -7.50 1.90 -3.17
CA CYS A 41 -6.96 3.21 -2.79
C CYS A 41 -5.73 3.11 -1.86
N THR A 42 -5.63 2.02 -1.10
CA THR A 42 -4.51 1.72 -0.20
C THR A 42 -3.46 0.79 -0.82
N ALA A 43 -3.48 0.54 -2.13
CA ALA A 43 -2.50 -0.35 -2.77
C ALA A 43 -1.06 0.15 -2.54
N GLY A 44 -0.17 -0.76 -2.13
CA GLY A 44 1.25 -0.50 -1.85
C GLY A 44 2.08 -0.28 -3.11
N SER A 45 1.68 0.67 -3.95
CA SER A 45 2.21 0.85 -5.31
C SER A 45 3.56 1.56 -5.40
N ARG A 46 4.19 1.85 -4.26
CA ARG A 46 5.57 2.36 -4.17
C ARG A 46 6.31 1.54 -3.13
N ILE A 47 7.37 0.84 -3.53
CA ILE A 47 8.22 0.09 -2.59
C ILE A 47 9.51 0.89 -2.40
N LEU A 48 9.83 1.20 -1.15
CA LEU A 48 11.04 1.90 -0.73
C LEU A 48 11.84 0.93 0.14
N VAL A 49 13.10 0.68 -0.22
CA VAL A 49 14.02 -0.23 0.47
C VAL A 49 15.24 0.55 0.90
#